data_AF-A0A5C4WMA4-F1
#
_entry.id   AF-A0A5C4WMA4-F1
#
_cell.length_a   1.000
_cell.length_b   1.000
_cell.length_c   1.000
_cell.angle_alpha   90.00
_cell.angle_beta   90.00
_cell.angle_gamma   90.00
#
_symmetry.space_group_name_H-M   'P 1'
#
loop_
_entity.id
_entity.type
_entity.pdbx_description
1 polymer ?
#
loop_
_entity_poly.entity_id
_entity_poly.type
_entity_poly.pdbx_seq_one_letter_code
_entity_poly.pdbx_strand_id
1 'polypeptide(L)'
;MQSHPAIDATLSQIGCRLRRTREKKDLSLAELSRATGISKSTLSRLESGHRKPSLELLLPIAAALAVPLEEIVAAPRILDPRMPQEATRAGGRVIVPLSRAQGEPKAYKLTIPPSEHQPFPRTHAGYEWLYVLSGRLRLVLGDHDLLLGPGEVAEFDTRHPHWFGSTGRGSVEVLSLFGGQGERAHIRARPATPKGASATRQPARTASRRAGEPSFDLP
;
A
#
# COMPACT_ATOMS: atom_id res chain seq x y z
N MET A 1 -10.78 40.09 -0.55
CA MET A 1 -10.82 38.61 -0.36
C MET A 1 -10.47 38.00 -1.71
N GLN A 2 -9.30 37.37 -1.85
CA GLN A 2 -8.87 36.83 -3.13
C GLN A 2 -9.76 35.62 -3.48
N SER A 3 -10.38 35.65 -4.65
CA SER A 3 -11.23 34.58 -5.18
C SER A 3 -10.39 33.32 -5.40
N HIS A 4 -10.76 32.22 -4.74
CA HIS A 4 -10.10 30.94 -4.93
C HIS A 4 -10.75 30.25 -6.14
N PRO A 5 -10.05 30.07 -7.28
CA PRO A 5 -10.67 29.63 -8.53
C PRO A 5 -11.35 28.26 -8.44
N ALA A 6 -10.85 27.38 -7.57
CA ALA A 6 -11.47 26.09 -7.28
C ALA A 6 -12.82 26.21 -6.55
N ILE A 7 -12.96 27.21 -5.66
CA ILE A 7 -14.21 27.50 -4.95
C ILE A 7 -15.23 28.06 -5.94
N ASP A 8 -14.83 29.00 -6.80
CA ASP A 8 -15.72 29.60 -7.81
C ASP A 8 -16.22 28.58 -8.84
N ALA A 9 -15.34 27.68 -9.29
CA ALA A 9 -15.71 26.56 -10.16
C ALA A 9 -16.70 25.60 -9.47
N THR A 10 -16.51 25.34 -8.17
CA THR A 10 -17.43 24.51 -7.37
C THR A 10 -18.80 25.18 -7.24
N LEU A 11 -18.83 26.46 -6.85
CA LEU A 11 -20.05 27.24 -6.69
C LEU A 11 -20.87 27.31 -7.99
N SER A 12 -20.19 27.43 -9.13
CA SER A 12 -20.83 27.48 -10.46
C SER A 12 -21.53 26.17 -10.85
N GLN A 13 -21.12 25.03 -10.29
CA GLN A 13 -21.73 23.73 -10.60
C GLN A 13 -22.88 23.33 -9.67
N ILE A 14 -23.06 24.00 -8.52
CA ILE A 14 -24.07 23.63 -7.52
C ILE A 14 -25.48 23.63 -8.11
N GLY A 15 -25.85 24.66 -8.89
CA GLY A 15 -27.18 24.76 -9.49
C GLY A 15 -27.53 23.58 -10.41
N CYS A 16 -26.58 23.21 -11.28
CA CYS A 16 -26.74 22.07 -12.19
C CYS A 16 -26.91 20.74 -11.41
N ARG A 17 -26.15 20.55 -10.33
CA ARG A 17 -26.28 19.34 -9.49
C ARG A 17 -27.62 19.28 -8.77
N LEU A 18 -28.05 20.39 -8.17
CA LEU A 18 -29.38 20.48 -7.54
C LEU A 18 -30.48 20.07 -8.52
N ARG A 19 -30.45 20.62 -9.74
CA ARG A 19 -31.40 20.26 -10.79
C ARG A 19 -31.38 18.78 -11.10
N ARG A 20 -30.19 18.22 -11.32
CA ARG A 20 -30.00 16.80 -11.65
C ARG A 20 -30.50 15.87 -10.54
N THR A 21 -30.16 16.18 -9.29
CA THR A 21 -30.61 15.39 -8.13
C THR A 21 -32.12 15.46 -7.95
N ARG A 22 -32.71 16.65 -8.14
CA ARG A 22 -34.17 16.83 -8.12
C ARG A 22 -34.86 16.02 -9.21
N GLU A 23 -34.38 16.12 -10.46
CA GLU A 23 -34.94 15.40 -11.61
C GLU A 23 -34.79 13.88 -11.45
N LYS A 24 -33.68 13.38 -10.88
CA LYS A 24 -33.50 11.95 -10.57
C LYS A 24 -34.47 11.42 -9.52
N LYS A 25 -35.03 12.30 -8.68
CA LYS A 25 -36.05 11.99 -7.68
C LYS A 25 -37.47 12.20 -8.22
N ASP A 26 -37.62 12.50 -9.51
CA ASP A 26 -38.89 12.81 -10.17
C ASP A 26 -39.68 13.95 -9.50
N LEU A 27 -38.98 14.87 -8.82
CA LEU A 27 -39.59 16.01 -8.13
C LEU A 27 -39.66 17.23 -9.06
N SER A 28 -40.81 17.88 -9.12
CA SER A 28 -40.95 19.20 -9.73
C SER A 28 -40.41 20.30 -8.82
N LEU A 29 -40.10 21.47 -9.39
CA LEU A 29 -39.78 22.66 -8.60
C LEU A 29 -40.92 23.08 -7.67
N ALA A 30 -42.18 22.78 -8.03
CA ALA A 30 -43.34 23.09 -7.20
C ALA A 30 -43.41 22.18 -5.96
N GLU A 31 -43.09 20.89 -6.12
CA GLU A 31 -43.00 19.94 -5.00
C GLU A 31 -41.85 20.27 -4.06
N LEU A 32 -40.68 20.56 -4.61
CA LEU A 32 -39.53 20.97 -3.81
C LEU A 32 -39.81 22.29 -3.07
N SER A 33 -40.53 23.21 -3.70
CA SER A 33 -40.96 24.47 -3.06
C SER A 33 -41.87 24.21 -1.86
N ARG A 34 -42.84 23.31 -1.99
CA ARG A 34 -43.72 22.92 -0.86
C ARG A 34 -42.95 22.23 0.26
N ALA A 35 -42.00 21.36 -0.07
CA ALA A 35 -41.23 20.61 0.92
C ALA A 35 -40.23 21.48 1.71
N THR A 36 -39.68 22.52 1.08
CA THR A 36 -38.61 23.34 1.67
C THR A 36 -39.09 24.71 2.19
N GLY A 37 -40.27 25.16 1.77
CA GLY A 37 -40.74 26.54 1.99
C GLY A 37 -40.03 27.59 1.13
N ILE A 38 -39.08 27.17 0.27
CA ILE A 38 -38.35 28.07 -0.63
C ILE A 38 -39.21 28.32 -1.87
N SER A 39 -39.35 29.57 -2.31
CA SER A 39 -40.20 29.87 -3.46
C SER A 39 -39.69 29.20 -4.75
N LYS A 40 -40.63 28.77 -5.61
CA LYS A 40 -40.32 28.19 -6.94
C LYS A 40 -39.37 29.08 -7.75
N SER A 41 -39.52 30.40 -7.69
CA SER A 41 -38.64 31.35 -8.38
C SER A 41 -37.22 31.37 -7.81
N THR A 42 -37.06 31.20 -6.50
CA THR A 42 -35.75 31.10 -5.85
C THR A 42 -35.07 29.80 -6.20
N LEU A 43 -35.79 28.67 -6.15
CA LEU A 43 -35.27 27.36 -6.57
C LEU A 43 -34.86 27.36 -8.05
N SER A 44 -35.68 27.95 -8.93
CA SER A 44 -35.36 28.06 -10.36
C SER A 44 -34.10 28.87 -10.61
N ARG A 45 -33.93 30.03 -9.95
CA ARG A 45 -32.72 30.84 -10.07
C ARG A 45 -31.48 30.18 -9.45
N LEU A 46 -31.68 29.38 -8.41
CA LEU A 46 -30.61 28.60 -7.79
C LEU A 46 -30.12 27.50 -8.73
N GLU A 47 -31.04 26.74 -9.34
CA GLU A 47 -30.73 25.69 -10.32
C GLU A 47 -30.08 26.23 -11.59
N SER A 48 -30.45 27.44 -12.03
CA SER A 48 -29.87 28.10 -13.19
C SER A 48 -28.61 28.91 -12.92
N GLY A 49 -28.09 28.92 -11.67
CA GLY A 49 -26.89 29.67 -11.28
C GLY A 49 -27.07 31.19 -11.16
N HIS A 50 -28.27 31.73 -11.37
CA HIS A 50 -28.59 33.15 -11.25
C HIS A 50 -28.77 33.62 -9.79
N ARG A 51 -28.83 32.68 -8.84
CA ARG A 51 -28.83 32.95 -7.41
C ARG A 51 -27.62 32.27 -6.78
N LYS A 52 -26.81 33.04 -6.04
CA LYS A 52 -25.69 32.47 -5.27
C LYS A 52 -26.23 31.49 -4.22
N PRO A 53 -25.68 30.27 -4.15
CA PRO A 53 -26.05 29.33 -3.10
C PRO A 53 -25.58 29.84 -1.74
N SER A 54 -26.39 29.61 -0.71
CA SER A 54 -26.05 29.80 0.70
C SER A 54 -26.38 28.53 1.47
N LEU A 55 -25.75 28.32 2.63
CA LEU A 55 -26.06 27.15 3.47
C LEU A 55 -27.55 27.14 3.89
N GLU A 56 -28.13 28.30 4.16
CA GLU A 56 -29.56 28.46 4.46
C GLU A 56 -30.47 27.94 3.35
N LEU A 57 -30.06 28.06 2.09
CA LEU A 57 -30.81 27.49 0.96
C LEU A 57 -30.48 26.02 0.73
N LEU A 58 -29.21 25.62 0.87
CA LEU A 58 -28.76 24.28 0.52
C LEU A 58 -29.18 23.22 1.55
N LEU A 59 -29.16 23.53 2.84
CA LEU A 59 -29.47 22.55 3.90
C LEU A 59 -30.92 22.03 3.81
N PRO A 60 -31.96 22.88 3.68
CA PRO A 60 -33.33 22.40 3.51
C PRO A 60 -33.53 21.60 2.23
N ILE A 61 -32.88 21.99 1.13
CA ILE A 61 -32.97 21.29 -0.15
C ILE A 61 -32.33 19.91 -0.05
N ALA A 62 -31.16 19.79 0.57
CA ALA A 62 -30.48 18.51 0.78
C ALA A 62 -31.35 17.55 1.61
N ALA A 63 -31.96 18.06 2.70
CA ALA A 63 -32.89 17.31 3.52
C ALA A 63 -34.12 16.84 2.74
N ALA A 64 -34.76 17.74 1.97
CA ALA A 64 -35.94 17.41 1.17
C ALA A 64 -35.65 16.41 0.03
N LEU A 65 -34.43 16.43 -0.53
CA LEU A 65 -33.98 15.48 -1.56
C LEU A 65 -33.45 14.16 -0.97
N ALA A 66 -33.33 14.07 0.36
CA ALA A 66 -32.75 12.94 1.09
C ALA A 66 -31.35 12.55 0.59
N VAL A 67 -30.48 13.56 0.42
CA VAL A 67 -29.06 13.39 0.05
C VAL A 67 -28.16 14.14 1.02
N PRO A 68 -26.93 13.66 1.28
CA PRO A 68 -25.96 14.45 2.03
C PRO A 68 -25.63 15.75 1.28
N LEU A 69 -25.40 16.84 2.02
CA LEU A 69 -25.01 18.13 1.42
C LEU A 69 -23.78 18.00 0.51
N GLU A 70 -22.86 17.11 0.85
CA GLU A 70 -21.68 16.77 0.07
C GLU A 70 -22.02 16.36 -1.37
N GLU A 71 -23.11 15.65 -1.62
CA GLU A 71 -23.52 15.27 -2.98
C GLU A 71 -23.85 16.50 -3.85
N ILE A 72 -24.30 17.58 -3.23
CA ILE A 72 -24.65 18.85 -3.90
C ILE A 72 -23.39 19.72 -4.09
N VAL A 73 -22.51 19.78 -3.08
CA VAL A 73 -21.38 20.72 -3.08
C VAL A 73 -20.06 20.11 -3.54
N ALA A 74 -19.90 18.79 -3.55
CA ALA A 74 -18.65 18.15 -3.95
C ALA A 74 -18.41 18.32 -5.45
N ALA A 75 -17.38 19.09 -5.80
CA ALA A 75 -16.78 18.93 -7.12
C ALA A 75 -16.30 17.49 -7.28
N PRO A 76 -16.51 16.82 -8.44
CA PRO A 76 -15.69 15.67 -8.77
C PRO A 76 -14.26 16.19 -8.88
N ARG A 77 -13.55 16.19 -7.76
CA ARG A 77 -12.12 16.40 -7.75
C ARG A 77 -11.57 15.09 -8.29
N ILE A 78 -11.36 15.03 -9.60
CA ILE A 78 -10.23 14.24 -10.08
C ILE A 78 -9.01 15.01 -9.53
N LEU A 79 -8.72 14.79 -8.25
CA LEU A 79 -7.43 15.11 -7.66
C LEU A 79 -6.41 14.41 -8.53
N ASP A 80 -5.22 15.01 -8.70
CA ASP A 80 -4.12 14.37 -9.43
C ASP A 80 -4.02 12.90 -8.99
N PRO A 81 -4.36 11.95 -9.88
CA PRO A 81 -4.49 10.55 -9.50
C PRO A 81 -3.12 9.91 -9.28
N ARG A 82 -2.04 10.61 -9.63
CA ARG A 82 -0.67 10.15 -9.43
C ARG A 82 -0.38 10.04 -7.95
N MET A 83 0.14 8.89 -7.56
CA MET A 83 0.63 8.68 -6.21
C MET A 83 2.12 9.00 -6.13
N PRO A 84 2.59 9.70 -5.08
CA PRO A 84 4.02 9.81 -4.83
C PRO A 84 4.59 8.40 -4.58
N GLN A 85 5.69 8.09 -5.26
CA GLN A 85 6.38 6.81 -5.18
C GLN A 85 7.72 7.02 -4.48
N GLU A 86 7.74 6.81 -3.17
CA GLU A 86 8.99 6.84 -2.41
C GLU A 86 9.58 5.44 -2.32
N ALA A 87 10.68 5.22 -3.05
CA ALA A 87 11.40 3.96 -3.02
C ALA A 87 12.11 3.79 -1.67
N THR A 88 11.97 2.62 -1.07
CA THR A 88 12.71 2.22 0.13
C THR A 88 13.68 1.08 -0.20
N ARG A 89 14.74 0.94 0.59
CA ARG A 89 15.71 -0.16 0.45
C ARG A 89 15.68 -1.05 1.68
N ALA A 90 15.47 -2.35 1.49
CA ALA A 90 15.46 -3.33 2.57
C ALA A 90 16.01 -4.67 2.07
N GLY A 91 16.95 -5.26 2.82
CA GLY A 91 17.55 -6.55 2.44
C GLY A 91 18.18 -6.57 1.04
N GLY A 92 18.79 -5.46 0.62
CA GLY A 92 19.36 -5.28 -0.73
C GLY A 92 18.34 -5.04 -1.84
N ARG A 93 17.04 -5.18 -1.58
CA ARG A 93 15.95 -4.94 -2.54
C ARG A 93 15.59 -3.46 -2.59
N VAL A 94 15.13 -2.99 -3.74
CA VAL A 94 14.42 -1.71 -3.88
C VAL A 94 12.93 -1.99 -3.91
N ILE A 95 12.18 -1.31 -3.05
CA ILE A 95 10.74 -1.53 -2.85
C ILE A 95 10.02 -0.22 -3.14
N VAL A 96 9.16 -0.22 -4.14
CA VAL A 96 8.35 0.95 -4.53
C VAL A 96 6.88 0.64 -4.28
N PRO A 97 6.19 1.35 -3.35
CA PRO A 97 4.77 1.17 -3.15
C PRO A 97 3.98 1.70 -4.36
N LEU A 98 3.00 0.91 -4.82
CA LEU A 98 2.14 1.23 -5.96
C LEU A 98 0.66 1.40 -5.58
N SER A 99 0.36 1.31 -4.28
CA SER A 99 -1.01 1.41 -3.73
C SER A 99 -1.01 2.25 -2.46
N ARG A 100 -2.17 2.80 -2.08
CA ARG A 100 -2.31 3.64 -0.88
C ARG A 100 -2.21 2.80 0.41
N ALA A 101 -1.69 3.42 1.46
CA ALA A 101 -1.47 2.77 2.76
C ALA A 101 -2.74 2.16 3.41
N GLN A 102 -3.95 2.57 2.99
CA GLN A 102 -5.22 2.08 3.56
C GLN A 102 -6.06 1.18 2.63
N GLY A 103 -5.60 0.87 1.41
CA GLY A 103 -6.32 -0.02 0.48
C GLY A 103 -5.73 -1.42 0.40
N GLU A 104 -6.56 -2.44 0.21
CA GLU A 104 -6.15 -3.80 -0.16
C GLU A 104 -6.66 -4.13 -1.58
N PRO A 105 -5.95 -4.95 -2.37
CA PRO A 105 -4.63 -5.52 -2.08
C PRO A 105 -3.51 -4.48 -2.14
N LYS A 106 -2.39 -4.76 -1.47
CA LYS A 106 -1.19 -3.91 -1.48
C LYS A 106 -0.30 -4.24 -2.66
N ALA A 107 -0.13 -3.28 -3.56
CA ALA A 107 0.76 -3.41 -4.72
C ALA A 107 2.15 -2.80 -4.45
N TYR A 108 3.19 -3.51 -4.87
CA TYR A 108 4.59 -3.07 -4.84
C TYR A 108 5.32 -3.45 -6.13
N LYS A 109 6.24 -2.58 -6.57
CA LYS A 109 7.32 -2.99 -7.47
C LYS A 109 8.53 -3.35 -6.62
N LEU A 110 9.09 -4.53 -6.83
CA LEU A 110 10.32 -4.99 -6.19
C LEU A 110 11.41 -5.12 -7.24
N THR A 111 12.56 -4.49 -7.02
CA THR A 111 13.80 -4.78 -7.76
C THR A 111 14.71 -5.59 -6.83
N ILE A 112 14.96 -6.84 -7.18
CA ILE A 112 15.77 -7.78 -6.40
C ILE A 112 17.14 -7.87 -7.08
N PRO A 113 18.24 -7.60 -6.37
CA PRO A 113 19.57 -7.65 -6.96
C PRO A 113 19.98 -9.08 -7.33
N PRO A 114 20.99 -9.25 -8.22
CA PRO A 114 21.61 -10.54 -8.45
C PRO A 114 22.08 -11.14 -7.13
N SER A 115 21.80 -12.42 -6.92
CA SER A 115 22.16 -13.10 -5.69
C SER A 115 22.25 -14.60 -5.89
N GLU A 116 23.27 -15.21 -5.30
CA GLU A 116 23.42 -16.67 -5.19
C GLU A 116 23.03 -17.17 -3.78
N HIS A 117 22.30 -16.37 -3.00
CA HIS A 117 21.89 -16.77 -1.65
C HIS A 117 21.10 -18.08 -1.71
N GLN A 118 21.42 -18.98 -0.79
CA GLN A 118 20.63 -20.18 -0.59
C GLN A 118 19.19 -19.79 -0.18
N PRO A 119 18.16 -20.37 -0.80
CA PRO A 119 16.78 -20.08 -0.43
C PRO A 119 16.55 -20.32 1.06
N PHE A 120 15.90 -19.35 1.71
CA PHE A 120 15.44 -19.48 3.09
C PHE A 120 13.92 -19.31 3.10
N PRO A 121 13.15 -20.40 2.91
CA PRO A 121 11.70 -20.35 2.82
C PRO A 121 11.06 -19.81 4.10
N ARG A 122 9.97 -19.05 3.93
CA ARG A 122 9.16 -18.49 5.00
C ARG A 122 7.71 -18.95 4.85
N THR A 123 6.99 -18.91 5.97
CA THR A 123 5.56 -19.20 6.01
C THR A 123 4.85 -18.10 6.79
N HIS A 124 3.74 -17.60 6.27
CA HIS A 124 2.88 -16.65 6.97
C HIS A 124 1.46 -16.65 6.38
N ALA A 125 0.51 -16.08 7.13
CA ALA A 125 -0.84 -15.87 6.63
C ALA A 125 -0.84 -14.84 5.50
N GLY A 126 -1.63 -15.10 4.46
CA GLY A 126 -1.74 -14.22 3.31
C GLY A 126 -1.83 -15.00 2.01
N TYR A 127 -1.83 -14.22 0.94
CA TYR A 127 -1.83 -14.70 -0.43
C TYR A 127 -0.95 -13.74 -1.22
N GLU A 128 -0.12 -14.30 -2.10
CA GLU A 128 0.78 -13.52 -2.93
C GLU A 128 0.49 -13.79 -4.40
N TRP A 129 0.37 -12.71 -5.15
CA TRP A 129 0.35 -12.73 -6.60
C TRP A 129 1.55 -11.92 -7.07
N LEU A 130 2.34 -12.46 -7.99
CA LEU A 130 3.48 -11.77 -8.57
C LEU A 130 3.52 -11.91 -10.09
N TYR A 131 4.03 -10.86 -10.75
CA TYR A 131 4.26 -10.80 -12.19
C TYR A 131 5.69 -10.36 -12.45
N VAL A 132 6.41 -11.09 -13.31
CA VAL A 132 7.79 -10.78 -13.65
C VAL A 132 7.84 -9.71 -14.74
N LEU A 133 8.36 -8.53 -14.40
CA LEU A 133 8.52 -7.41 -15.32
C LEU A 133 9.79 -7.57 -16.16
N SER A 134 10.91 -7.96 -15.54
CA SER A 134 12.20 -8.17 -16.22
C SER A 134 13.12 -9.09 -15.41
N GLY A 135 14.11 -9.70 -16.08
CA GLY A 135 15.05 -10.64 -15.47
C GLY A 135 14.51 -12.07 -15.36
N ARG A 136 15.10 -12.89 -14.50
CA ARG A 136 14.60 -14.23 -14.15
C ARG A 136 14.44 -14.37 -12.65
N LEU A 137 13.24 -14.77 -12.24
CA LEU A 137 12.87 -15.06 -10.87
C LEU A 137 13.03 -16.56 -10.61
N ARG A 138 13.65 -16.92 -9.49
CA ARG A 138 13.54 -18.26 -8.91
C ARG A 138 12.50 -18.20 -7.80
N LEU A 139 11.51 -19.08 -7.85
CA LEU A 139 10.45 -19.23 -6.85
C LEU A 139 10.53 -20.65 -6.27
N VAL A 140 10.87 -20.73 -4.99
CA VAL A 140 10.77 -21.97 -4.21
C VAL A 140 9.43 -21.95 -3.50
N LEU A 141 8.63 -23.01 -3.65
CA LEU A 141 7.31 -23.16 -3.05
C LEU A 141 7.12 -24.62 -2.62
N GLY A 142 7.26 -24.89 -1.32
CA GLY A 142 7.37 -26.26 -0.81
C GLY A 142 8.56 -26.99 -1.44
N ASP A 143 8.29 -28.13 -2.06
CA ASP A 143 9.30 -28.94 -2.76
C ASP A 143 9.53 -28.50 -4.23
N HIS A 144 8.79 -27.49 -4.70
CA HIS A 144 8.91 -26.99 -6.06
C HIS A 144 9.95 -25.87 -6.15
N ASP A 145 10.80 -25.92 -7.17
CA ASP A 145 11.79 -24.92 -7.49
C ASP A 145 11.60 -24.46 -8.94
N LEU A 146 10.92 -23.33 -9.10
CA LEU A 146 10.41 -22.83 -10.37
C LEU A 146 11.23 -21.65 -10.87
N LEU A 147 11.41 -21.55 -12.18
CA LEU A 147 12.02 -20.41 -12.84
C LEU A 147 10.96 -19.67 -13.65
N LEU A 148 10.80 -18.38 -13.38
CA LEU A 148 9.87 -17.50 -14.08
C LEU A 148 10.65 -16.41 -14.82
N GLY A 149 10.36 -16.24 -16.10
CA GLY A 149 10.83 -15.16 -16.96
C GLY A 149 9.79 -14.05 -17.12
N PRO A 150 10.14 -12.99 -17.88
CA PRO A 150 9.26 -11.84 -18.07
C PRO A 150 7.92 -12.22 -18.70
N GLY A 151 6.83 -11.67 -18.16
CA GLY A 151 5.46 -11.98 -18.60
C GLY A 151 4.80 -13.14 -17.85
N GLU A 152 5.57 -13.94 -17.11
CA GLU A 152 5.03 -15.04 -16.31
C GLU A 152 4.51 -14.55 -14.95
N VAL A 153 3.53 -15.27 -14.44
CA VAL A 153 2.78 -14.95 -13.22
C VAL A 153 2.84 -16.15 -12.29
N ALA A 154 2.98 -15.88 -10.99
CA ALA A 154 2.74 -16.87 -9.95
C ALA A 154 1.72 -16.33 -8.95
N GLU A 155 0.84 -17.22 -8.50
CA GLU A 155 -0.13 -16.94 -7.47
C GLU A 155 -0.14 -18.12 -6.50
N PHE A 156 0.01 -17.86 -5.20
CA PHE A 156 0.11 -18.91 -4.20
C PHE A 156 -0.28 -18.46 -2.79
N ASP A 157 -0.72 -19.44 -1.99
CA ASP A 157 -0.98 -19.27 -0.57
C ASP A 157 0.34 -19.26 0.22
N THR A 158 0.59 -18.18 0.94
CA THR A 158 1.86 -17.96 1.66
C THR A 158 2.01 -18.83 2.90
N ARG A 159 1.01 -19.67 3.21
CA ARG A 159 1.09 -20.75 4.21
C ARG A 159 1.95 -21.93 3.73
N HIS A 160 2.17 -22.04 2.43
CA HIS A 160 3.21 -22.93 1.92
C HIS A 160 4.58 -22.29 2.17
N PRO A 161 5.59 -23.03 2.66
CA PRO A 161 6.95 -22.52 2.77
C PRO A 161 7.43 -22.01 1.41
N HIS A 162 7.78 -20.72 1.32
CA HIS A 162 8.12 -20.11 0.04
C HIS A 162 9.28 -19.12 0.14
N TRP A 163 9.99 -18.95 -0.97
CA TRP A 163 11.05 -17.98 -1.15
C TRP A 163 11.11 -17.56 -2.61
N PHE A 164 11.42 -16.29 -2.87
CA PHE A 164 11.72 -15.86 -4.24
C PHE A 164 12.88 -14.87 -4.29
N GLY A 165 13.65 -14.95 -5.37
CA GLY A 165 14.82 -14.11 -5.61
C GLY A 165 15.34 -14.21 -7.03
N SER A 166 16.46 -13.52 -7.30
CA SER A 166 17.18 -13.64 -8.57
C SER A 166 17.82 -15.03 -8.72
N THR A 167 18.06 -15.45 -9.96
CA THR A 167 18.89 -16.63 -10.30
C THR A 167 20.40 -16.35 -10.27
N GLY A 168 20.85 -15.23 -9.72
CA GLY A 168 22.27 -14.82 -9.66
C GLY A 168 22.81 -14.17 -10.93
N ARG A 169 22.18 -14.39 -12.09
CA ARG A 169 22.65 -13.90 -13.41
C ARG A 169 22.26 -12.46 -13.75
N GLY A 170 21.61 -11.74 -12.84
CA GLY A 170 21.13 -10.38 -13.05
C GLY A 170 20.09 -9.96 -12.02
N SER A 171 19.72 -8.68 -12.00
CA SER A 171 18.57 -8.24 -11.19
C SER A 171 17.26 -8.75 -11.79
N VAL A 172 16.24 -8.91 -10.96
CA VAL A 172 14.88 -9.22 -11.38
C VAL A 172 13.93 -8.15 -10.87
N GLU A 173 13.01 -7.69 -11.72
CA GLU A 173 11.94 -6.78 -11.33
C GLU A 173 10.61 -7.52 -11.34
N VAL A 174 9.85 -7.40 -10.25
CA VAL A 174 8.52 -8.01 -10.12
C VAL A 174 7.51 -6.99 -9.62
N LEU A 175 6.27 -7.13 -10.09
CA LEU A 175 5.10 -6.54 -9.48
C LEU A 175 4.51 -7.56 -8.50
N SER A 176 4.43 -7.24 -7.22
CA SER A 176 3.82 -8.10 -6.20
C SER A 176 2.56 -7.45 -5.62
N LEU A 177 1.51 -8.24 -5.48
CA LEU A 177 0.29 -7.90 -4.75
C LEU A 177 0.20 -8.77 -3.49
N PHE A 178 0.02 -8.14 -2.34
CA PHE A 178 -0.20 -8.83 -1.07
C PHE A 178 -1.63 -8.58 -0.57
N GLY A 179 -2.31 -9.63 -0.10
CA GLY A 179 -3.50 -9.47 0.74
C GLY A 179 -3.16 -8.84 2.10
N GLY A 180 -4.18 -8.41 2.86
CA GLY A 180 -4.03 -7.63 4.10
C GLY A 180 -3.05 -8.12 5.16
N GLN A 181 -2.76 -9.43 5.20
CA GLN A 181 -1.81 -10.01 6.16
C GLN A 181 -0.43 -10.36 5.58
N GLY A 182 -0.28 -10.44 4.25
CA GLY A 182 0.96 -10.91 3.60
C GLY A 182 2.09 -9.87 3.54
N GLU A 183 1.76 -8.58 3.61
CA GLU A 183 2.72 -7.47 3.45
C GLU A 183 3.90 -7.53 4.44
N ARG A 184 3.62 -7.86 5.71
CA ARG A 184 4.58 -7.71 6.81
C ARG A 184 5.80 -8.63 6.67
N ALA A 185 5.64 -9.80 6.07
CA ALA A 185 6.70 -10.80 6.00
C ALA A 185 7.75 -10.51 4.91
N HIS A 186 7.34 -9.87 3.81
CA HIS A 186 8.20 -9.59 2.66
C HIS A 186 8.77 -8.17 2.65
N ILE A 187 8.03 -7.19 3.18
CA ILE A 187 8.42 -5.77 3.13
C ILE A 187 9.14 -5.34 4.42
N ARG A 188 8.66 -5.80 5.59
CA ARG A 188 9.22 -5.42 6.90
C ARG A 188 10.18 -6.49 7.43
N ALA A 189 11.29 -6.72 6.73
CA ALA A 189 12.40 -7.45 7.33
C ALA A 189 13.04 -6.58 8.44
N ARG A 190 12.64 -6.82 9.70
CA ARG A 190 13.35 -6.26 10.87
C ARG A 190 14.79 -6.78 10.84
N PRO A 191 15.82 -5.95 11.06
CA PRO A 191 17.19 -6.45 11.18
C PRO A 191 17.23 -7.47 12.31
N ALA A 192 17.73 -8.68 12.04
CA ALA A 192 18.10 -9.60 13.11
C ALA A 192 19.28 -8.97 13.85
N THR A 193 19.06 -8.52 15.09
CA THR A 193 20.16 -8.26 16.00
C THR A 193 20.88 -9.59 16.24
N PRO A 194 22.18 -9.72 15.95
CA PRO A 194 22.92 -10.91 16.30
C PRO A 194 22.94 -11.00 17.84
N LYS A 195 22.34 -12.07 18.38
CA LYS A 195 22.47 -12.39 19.81
C LYS A 195 23.95 -12.58 20.11
N GLY A 196 24.43 -11.83 21.09
CA GLY A 196 25.84 -11.72 21.44
C GLY A 196 26.51 -13.06 21.70
N ALA A 197 27.72 -13.19 21.16
CA ALA A 197 28.70 -14.13 21.65
C ALA A 197 29.09 -13.70 23.07
N SER A 198 28.65 -14.45 24.09
CA SER A 198 29.23 -14.35 25.42
C SER A 198 30.60 -15.00 25.38
N ALA A 199 31.64 -14.16 25.33
CA ALA A 199 32.97 -14.57 25.72
C ALA A 199 33.02 -14.75 27.24
N THR A 200 33.36 -15.94 27.70
CA THR A 200 34.00 -16.10 29.01
C THR A 200 35.14 -17.09 28.83
N ARG A 201 36.31 -16.57 28.41
CA ARG A 201 37.58 -17.26 28.58
C ARG A 201 38.06 -16.98 30.00
N GLN A 202 38.22 -18.04 30.77
CA GLN A 202 38.86 -18.05 32.08
C GLN A 202 40.40 -18.07 31.87
N PRO A 203 41.21 -17.33 32.64
CA PRO A 203 42.66 -17.35 32.47
C PRO A 203 43.29 -18.55 33.18
N ALA A 204 44.27 -19.16 32.52
CA ALA A 204 45.09 -20.23 33.06
C ALA A 204 45.97 -19.73 34.21
N ARG A 205 45.94 -20.45 35.33
CA ARG A 205 46.93 -20.40 36.41
C ARG A 205 47.45 -21.82 36.63
N THR A 206 48.71 -22.08 36.32
CA THR A 206 49.49 -23.12 36.97
C THR A 206 50.94 -22.69 37.08
N ALA A 207 51.44 -22.76 38.31
CA ALA A 207 52.74 -22.31 38.73
C ALA A 207 53.83 -23.35 38.40
N SER A 208 55.02 -22.81 38.17
CA SER A 208 56.32 -23.48 38.15
C SER A 208 56.62 -24.27 39.44
N ARG A 209 57.23 -25.46 39.32
CA ARG A 209 58.41 -25.85 40.11
C ARG A 209 59.20 -27.04 39.50
N ARG A 210 60.50 -26.95 39.75
CA ARG A 210 61.70 -27.60 39.18
C ARG A 210 61.90 -29.12 39.40
N ALA A 211 62.56 -29.72 38.40
CA ALA A 211 63.79 -30.55 38.38
C ALA A 211 64.04 -31.68 39.41
N GLY A 212 64.36 -32.85 38.85
CA GLY A 212 65.08 -33.97 39.45
C GLY A 212 65.24 -35.13 38.46
N GLU A 213 66.42 -35.26 37.85
CA GLU A 213 66.96 -36.43 37.11
C GLU A 213 67.65 -37.42 38.10
N PRO A 214 68.23 -38.58 37.68
CA PRO A 214 67.90 -39.56 36.62
C PRO A 214 68.05 -41.04 37.12
N SER A 215 67.80 -42.06 36.25
CA SER A 215 68.66 -43.28 36.05
C SER A 215 67.98 -44.43 35.27
N PHE A 216 68.71 -44.97 34.27
CA PHE A 216 68.90 -46.36 33.73
C PHE A 216 67.83 -47.46 34.02
N ASP A 217 67.50 -48.44 33.17
CA ASP A 217 68.22 -49.17 32.10
C ASP A 217 67.21 -49.95 31.21
N LEU A 218 67.65 -50.35 30.00
CA LEU A 218 66.97 -51.27 29.07
C LEU A 218 67.27 -52.75 29.42
N PRO A 219 66.48 -53.68 28.87
CA PRO A 219 67.05 -54.67 27.96
C PRO A 219 66.50 -54.58 26.53
#